data_AF-A0A1Y5MHW3-F1
#
_entry.id   AF-A0A1Y5MHW3-F1
#
_cell.length_a   1.000
_cell.length_b   1.000
_cell.length_c   1.000
_cell.angle_alpha   90.00
_cell.angle_beta   90.00
_cell.angle_gamma   90.00
#
_symmetry.space_group_name_H-M   'P 1'
#
loop_
_entity.id
_entity.type
_entity.pdbx_description
1 polymer ?
#
loop_
_entity_poly.entity_id
_entity_poly.type
_entity_poly.pdbx_seq_one_letter_code
_entity_poly.pdbx_strand_id
1 'polypeptide(L)'
;MIYADNDNKLLDNFEFTDKKHANKAIERGWNEKSIENAKQNLIKVGESINRNTGNKSTVYFVDDNQYIVIDNVTNTIVQTSDLNDKDWKVDSGIKNIRSTK
;
A
#
# COMPACT_ATOMS: atom_id res chain seq x y z
N MET A 1 -2.29 7.09 -21.13
CA MET A 1 -1.14 6.62 -20.35
C MET A 1 -1.19 7.31 -19.00
N ILE A 2 -1.32 6.56 -17.92
CA ILE A 2 -1.48 7.12 -16.57
C ILE A 2 -0.07 7.43 -16.07
N TYR A 3 0.37 8.65 -16.29
CA TYR A 3 1.64 9.14 -15.77
C TYR A 3 1.47 9.40 -14.26
N ALA A 4 2.42 8.94 -13.45
CA ALA A 4 2.70 9.62 -12.18
C ALA A 4 3.25 11.00 -12.58
N ASP A 5 2.37 12.00 -12.54
CA ASP A 5 2.67 13.36 -12.96
C ASP A 5 3.62 13.97 -11.93
N ASN A 6 4.92 13.94 -12.22
CA ASN A 6 6.10 14.55 -11.55
C ASN A 6 6.27 14.51 -10.02
N ASP A 7 5.25 14.23 -9.24
CA ASP A 7 5.22 14.15 -7.80
C ASP A 7 4.92 12.72 -7.36
N ASN A 8 5.22 12.40 -6.11
CA ASN A 8 4.98 11.08 -5.52
C ASN A 8 3.48 10.79 -5.31
N LYS A 9 2.59 11.35 -6.13
CA LYS A 9 1.15 11.33 -5.95
C LYS A 9 0.47 10.51 -7.03
N LEU A 10 -0.52 9.72 -6.62
CA LEU A 10 -1.53 9.18 -7.51
C LEU A 10 -2.74 10.12 -7.42
N LEU A 11 -2.89 10.96 -8.45
CA LEU A 11 -4.07 11.80 -8.71
C LEU A 11 -4.59 12.57 -7.47
N ASP A 12 -3.68 13.30 -6.82
CA ASP A 12 -3.94 14.26 -5.72
C ASP A 12 -4.37 13.70 -4.34
N ASN A 13 -4.97 12.52 -4.26
CA ASN A 13 -5.59 12.03 -3.01
C ASN A 13 -4.71 11.07 -2.20
N PHE A 14 -3.72 10.41 -2.83
CA PHE A 14 -2.82 9.49 -2.15
C PHE A 14 -1.37 9.81 -2.46
N GLU A 15 -0.60 10.06 -1.40
CA GLU A 15 0.82 10.34 -1.48
C GLU A 15 1.64 9.09 -1.16
N PHE A 16 2.64 8.82 -2.00
CA PHE A 16 3.64 7.79 -1.81
C PHE A 16 4.90 8.42 -1.23
N THR A 17 5.71 7.61 -0.55
CA THR A 17 6.97 8.10 0.02
C THR A 17 7.93 8.67 -1.03
N ASP A 18 7.91 8.12 -2.25
CA ASP A 18 8.66 8.62 -3.39
C ASP A 18 8.00 8.19 -4.72
N LYS A 19 8.47 8.76 -5.83
CA LYS A 19 7.95 8.53 -7.19
C LYS A 19 8.17 7.09 -7.63
N LYS A 20 9.23 6.43 -7.13
CA LYS A 20 9.50 5.02 -7.45
C LYS A 20 8.40 4.14 -6.88
N HIS A 21 7.93 4.40 -5.66
CA HIS A 21 6.82 3.66 -5.06
C HIS A 21 5.49 3.94 -5.79
N ALA A 22 5.23 5.20 -6.17
CA ALA A 22 4.04 5.55 -6.97
C ALA A 22 4.02 4.80 -8.32
N ASN A 23 5.13 4.85 -9.07
CA ASN A 23 5.26 4.12 -10.34
C ASN A 23 5.08 2.62 -10.16
N LYS A 24 5.69 2.05 -9.11
CA LYS A 24 5.58 0.62 -8.82
C LYS A 24 4.14 0.22 -8.51
N ALA A 25 3.39 1.05 -7.80
CA ALA A 25 1.98 0.79 -7.54
C ALA A 25 1.15 0.76 -8.84
N ILE A 26 1.38 1.71 -9.76
CA ILE A 26 0.71 1.75 -11.06
C ILE A 26 1.04 0.50 -11.89
N GLU A 27 2.32 0.12 -11.97
CA GLU A 27 2.74 -1.13 -12.66
C GLU A 27 2.07 -2.38 -12.08
N ARG A 28 1.83 -2.37 -10.77
CA ARG A 28 1.18 -3.43 -9.99
C ARG A 28 -0.36 -3.40 -10.06
N GLY A 29 -0.93 -2.56 -10.92
CA GLY A 29 -2.37 -2.46 -11.14
C GLY A 29 -3.12 -1.59 -10.13
N TRP A 30 -2.42 -0.97 -9.16
CA TRP A 30 -3.06 -0.07 -8.20
C TRP A 30 -3.42 1.26 -8.85
N ASN A 31 -4.64 1.71 -8.57
CA ASN A 31 -5.19 3.01 -8.88
C ASN A 31 -5.91 3.57 -7.66
N GLU A 32 -6.31 4.84 -7.74
CA GLU A 32 -7.01 5.55 -6.66
C GLU A 32 -8.19 4.75 -6.08
N LYS A 33 -9.10 4.27 -6.94
CA LYS A 33 -10.28 3.50 -6.50
C LYS A 33 -9.90 2.24 -5.74
N SER A 34 -8.87 1.52 -6.20
CA SER A 34 -8.39 0.31 -5.50
C SER A 34 -7.74 0.62 -4.15
N ILE A 35 -7.03 1.75 -4.04
CA ILE A 35 -6.40 2.19 -2.79
C ILE A 35 -7.47 2.66 -1.79
N GLU A 36 -8.47 3.42 -2.26
CA GLU A 36 -9.61 3.83 -1.44
C GLU A 36 -10.38 2.61 -0.93
N ASN A 37 -10.65 1.64 -1.82
CA ASN A 37 -11.28 0.38 -1.43
C ASN A 37 -10.46 -0.38 -0.38
N ALA A 38 -9.12 -0.37 -0.48
CA ALA A 38 -8.25 -0.97 0.53
C ALA A 38 -8.37 -0.31 1.91
N LYS A 39 -8.75 0.97 2.00
CA LYS A 39 -8.97 1.65 3.28
C LYS A 39 -10.39 1.46 3.81
N GLN A 40 -11.38 1.34 2.93
CA GLN A 40 -12.80 1.27 3.32
C GLN A 40 -13.31 -0.16 3.51
N ASN A 41 -12.89 -1.08 2.65
CA ASN A 41 -13.42 -2.46 2.56
C ASN A 41 -12.34 -3.50 2.85
N LEU A 42 -11.47 -3.19 3.81
CA LEU A 42 -10.39 -4.09 4.21
C LEU A 42 -10.91 -5.35 4.91
N ILE A 43 -10.23 -6.48 4.70
CA ILE A 43 -10.57 -7.76 5.35
C ILE A 43 -9.68 -8.09 6.54
N LYS A 44 -8.44 -7.55 6.54
CA LYS A 44 -7.45 -7.73 7.60
C LYS A 44 -6.63 -6.44 7.75
N VAL A 45 -6.13 -6.21 8.96
CA VAL A 45 -5.07 -5.24 9.23
C VAL A 45 -3.84 -5.94 9.76
N GLY A 46 -2.67 -5.40 9.44
CA GLY A 46 -1.39 -5.83 10.01
C GLY A 46 -0.54 -4.63 10.41
N GLU A 47 0.60 -4.93 11.01
CA GLU A 47 1.59 -3.95 11.44
C GLU A 47 2.90 -4.20 10.69
N SER A 48 3.60 -3.12 10.33
CA SER A 48 4.96 -3.20 9.79
C SER A 48 5.77 -1.98 10.22
N ILE A 49 7.04 -1.93 9.80
CA ILE A 49 7.94 -0.80 10.04
C ILE A 49 8.39 -0.27 8.70
N ASN A 50 8.24 1.04 8.48
CA ASN A 50 8.88 1.73 7.37
C ASN A 50 10.40 1.71 7.61
N ARG A 51 11.13 0.90 6.84
CA ARG A 51 12.58 0.71 7.02
C ARG A 51 13.41 1.97 6.74
N ASN A 52 12.85 2.94 6.01
CA ASN A 52 13.57 4.18 5.68
C ASN A 52 13.55 5.17 6.85
N THR A 53 12.47 5.21 7.62
CA THR A 53 12.26 6.20 8.70
C THR A 53 12.28 5.59 10.10
N GLY A 54 12.07 4.27 10.21
CA GLY A 54 11.85 3.58 11.48
C GLY A 54 10.43 3.73 12.04
N ASN A 55 9.55 4.44 11.35
CA ASN A 55 8.17 4.65 11.80
C ASN A 55 7.36 3.35 11.76
N LYS A 56 6.39 3.26 12.67
CA LYS A 56 5.33 2.26 12.57
C LYS A 56 4.47 2.53 11.34
N SER A 57 4.04 1.45 10.71
CA SER A 57 3.15 1.45 9.56
C SER A 57 1.97 0.52 9.79
N THR A 58 0.85 0.87 9.19
CA THR A 58 -0.36 0.04 9.17
C THR A 58 -0.51 -0.60 7.80
N VAL A 59 -0.84 -1.89 7.79
CA VAL A 59 -1.07 -2.66 6.57
C VAL A 59 -2.56 -2.92 6.41
N TYR A 60 -3.10 -2.63 5.24
CA TYR A 60 -4.51 -2.84 4.91
C TYR A 60 -4.63 -3.87 3.80
N PHE A 61 -5.28 -4.99 4.10
CA PHE A 61 -5.46 -6.10 3.17
C PHE A 61 -6.82 -6.02 2.47
N VAL A 62 -6.82 -6.11 1.14
CA VAL A 62 -8.04 -6.26 0.33
C VAL A 62 -8.38 -7.72 0.04
N ASP A 63 -7.39 -8.59 0.16
CA ASP A 63 -7.51 -10.06 0.04
C ASP A 63 -6.40 -10.72 0.88
N ASP A 64 -6.30 -12.04 0.87
CA ASP A 64 -5.35 -12.81 1.67
C ASP A 64 -3.89 -12.38 1.48
N ASN A 65 -3.53 -12.01 0.25
CA ASN A 65 -2.16 -11.70 -0.16
C ASN A 65 -1.96 -10.26 -0.65
N GLN A 66 -3.05 -9.52 -0.86
CA GLN A 66 -3.04 -8.22 -1.53
C GLN A 66 -3.27 -7.09 -0.53
N TYR A 67 -2.36 -6.10 -0.51
CA TYR A 67 -2.32 -5.09 0.53
C TYR A 67 -1.65 -3.78 0.12
N ILE A 68 -1.93 -2.74 0.90
CA ILE A 68 -1.17 -1.48 0.94
C ILE A 68 -0.58 -1.28 2.34
N VAL A 69 0.57 -0.62 2.40
CA VAL A 69 1.26 -0.24 3.66
C VAL A 69 1.35 1.27 3.74
N ILE A 70 0.86 1.84 4.85
CA ILE A 70 0.84 3.29 5.10
C ILE A 70 1.68 3.59 6.33
N ASP A 71 2.62 4.54 6.21
CA ASP A 71 3.38 5.09 7.33
C ASP A 71 2.46 5.90 8.25
N ASN A 72 2.47 5.61 9.55
CA ASN A 72 1.52 6.21 10.49
C ASN A 72 1.84 7.68 10.83
N VAL A 73 3.06 8.16 10.53
CA VAL A 73 3.50 9.52 10.83
C VAL A 73 3.34 10.41 9.61
N THR A 74 3.82 9.97 8.45
CA THR A 74 3.75 10.76 7.21
C THR A 74 2.43 10.56 6.45
N ASN A 75 1.67 9.51 6.81
CA ASN A 75 0.45 9.09 6.10
C ASN A 75 0.71 8.77 4.60
N THR A 76 1.96 8.50 4.23
CA THR A 76 2.33 8.14 2.87
C THR A 76 2.31 6.63 2.67
N ILE A 77 2.00 6.20 1.44
CA ILE A 77 2.07 4.80 1.04
C ILE A 77 3.55 4.45 0.79
N VAL A 78 4.02 3.43 1.50
CA VAL A 78 5.43 3.00 1.46
C VAL A 78 5.61 1.66 0.76
N GLN A 79 4.52 0.89 0.56
CA GLN A 79 4.57 -0.39 -0.14
C GLN A 79 3.17 -0.81 -0.59
N THR A 80 3.12 -1.48 -1.74
CA THR A 80 1.93 -2.12 -2.28
C THR A 80 2.27 -3.54 -2.73
N SER A 81 1.34 -4.49 -2.62
CA SER A 81 1.44 -5.80 -3.27
C SER A 81 1.27 -5.69 -4.79
N ASP A 82 1.47 -6.77 -5.54
CA ASP A 82 1.21 -6.81 -6.97
C ASP A 82 -0.16 -7.42 -7.28
N LEU A 83 -1.13 -6.61 -7.72
CA LEU A 83 -2.49 -7.09 -8.04
C LEU A 83 -2.51 -7.98 -9.29
N ASN A 84 -1.46 -7.90 -10.12
CA ASN A 84 -1.32 -8.77 -11.30
C ASN A 84 -0.73 -10.13 -10.94
N ASP A 85 -0.19 -10.30 -9.73
CA ASP A 85 0.35 -11.55 -9.21
C ASP A 85 -0.58 -12.13 -8.13
N LYS A 86 -1.38 -13.14 -8.48
CA LYS A 86 -2.33 -13.78 -7.55
C LYS A 86 -1.64 -14.51 -6.40
N ASP A 87 -0.39 -14.93 -6.60
CA ASP A 87 0.40 -15.67 -5.62
C ASP A 87 1.41 -14.76 -4.91
N TRP A 88 1.17 -13.44 -4.92
CA TRP A 88 2.03 -12.44 -4.29
C TRP A 88 2.35 -12.83 -2.85
N LYS A 89 3.64 -12.89 -2.54
CA LYS A 89 4.09 -13.25 -1.19
C LYS A 89 3.98 -12.03 -0.27
N VAL A 90 3.18 -12.17 0.79
CA VAL A 90 3.10 -11.17 1.86
C VAL A 90 4.49 -10.93 2.43
N ASP A 91 4.86 -9.66 2.61
CA ASP A 91 6.17 -9.31 3.16
C ASP A 91 6.31 -9.89 4.56
N SER A 92 7.36 -10.68 4.76
CA SER A 92 7.66 -11.34 6.04
C SER A 92 7.81 -10.38 7.23
N GLY A 93 8.05 -9.10 6.97
CA GLY A 93 8.09 -8.02 7.95
C GLY A 93 6.71 -7.58 8.46
N ILE A 94 5.62 -7.99 7.81
CA ILE A 94 4.25 -7.73 8.27
C ILE A 94 3.92 -8.72 9.39
N LYS A 95 3.46 -8.17 10.53
CA LYS A 95 3.15 -8.91 11.75
C LYS A 95 1.76 -8.55 12.27
N ASN A 96 1.33 -9.25 13.32
CA ASN A 96 0.09 -9.00 14.06
C ASN A 96 -1.14 -8.87 13.14
N ILE A 97 -1.22 -9.73 12.13
CA ILE A 97 -2.32 -9.74 11.16
C ILE A 97 -3.60 -10.20 11.88
N ARG A 98 -4.63 -9.38 11.82
CA ARG A 98 -5.94 -9.65 12.42
C ARG A 98 -7.07 -9.31 11.44
N SER A 99 -8.09 -10.16 11.42
CA SER A 99 -9.30 -9.92 10.65
C SER A 99 -10.09 -8.73 11.20
N THR A 100 -10.81 -8.03 10.33
CA THR A 100 -11.68 -6.90 10.71
C THR A 100 -13.16 -7.23 10.71
N LYS A 101 -13.51 -8.50 10.45
CA LYS A 101 -14.84 -9.09 10.61
C LYS A 101 -14.84 -10.05 11.78
#